data_AF-A0A9E7IBX7-F1
#
_entry.id   AF-A0A9E7IBX7-F1
#
_cell.length_a   1.000
_cell.length_b   1.000
_cell.length_c   1.000
_cell.angle_alpha   90.00
_cell.angle_beta   90.00
_cell.angle_gamma   90.00
#
_symmetry.space_group_name_H-M   'P 1'
#
loop_
_entity.id
_entity.type
_entity.pdbx_description
1 polymer ?
#
loop_
_entity_poly.entity_id
_entity_poly.type
_entity_poly.pdbx_seq_one_letter_code
_entity_poly.pdbx_strand_id
1 'polypeptide(L)'
;MIALGVSSASSVHHALASLGISPQLHSWRASSFRGIRLETGVRAATPLSYRGGASGGRMVVNMAKREEEMKEIRAKTAEEINEEVIDLKGELLMLRLQKSARNEFKSSEFGRMRKRIARMLTVKREREIEEGINKRLSRKLDRKWKKSIVVRPPPSLRKKQEEQKAAEAEKSS
;
A
#
# COMPACT_ATOMS: atom_id res chain seq x y z
N MET A 1 69.01 13.83 -14.42
CA MET A 1 69.10 15.04 -15.27
C MET A 1 67.76 15.26 -15.93
N ILE A 2 67.25 16.47 -15.76
CA ILE A 2 65.93 16.96 -16.16
C ILE A 2 65.96 17.30 -17.65
N ALA A 3 64.88 17.02 -18.39
CA ALA A 3 64.57 17.73 -19.62
C ALA A 3 63.06 17.91 -19.75
N LEU A 4 62.63 19.13 -19.46
CA LEU A 4 61.32 19.69 -19.80
C LEU A 4 61.36 20.12 -21.28
N GLY A 5 60.27 19.90 -22.02
CA GLY A 5 60.11 20.38 -23.39
C GLY A 5 58.66 20.77 -23.66
N VAL A 6 58.39 22.08 -23.58
CA VAL A 6 57.13 22.77 -23.88
C VAL A 6 57.03 23.04 -25.39
N SER A 7 55.83 22.91 -25.96
CA SER A 7 55.33 23.62 -27.16
C SER A 7 53.89 23.16 -27.42
N SER A 8 52.96 23.89 -28.01
CA SER A 8 52.65 25.31 -28.19
C SER A 8 51.22 25.30 -28.77
N ALA A 9 50.43 26.32 -28.49
CA ALA A 9 49.01 26.39 -28.81
C ALA A 9 48.71 26.61 -30.31
N SER A 10 47.55 26.12 -30.78
CA SER A 10 46.78 26.77 -31.83
C SER A 10 45.27 26.47 -31.69
N SER A 11 44.50 27.55 -31.71
CA SER A 11 43.04 27.65 -31.67
C SER A 11 42.52 27.83 -33.11
N VAL A 12 41.38 27.21 -33.47
CA VAL A 12 40.28 27.86 -34.23
C VAL A 12 39.03 26.96 -34.37
N HIS A 13 37.93 27.46 -33.80
CA HIS A 13 36.51 27.49 -34.21
C HIS A 13 35.77 26.35 -34.97
N HIS A 14 34.66 25.93 -34.32
CA HIS A 14 33.28 25.65 -34.79
C HIS A 14 32.99 25.13 -36.22
N ALA A 15 32.27 24.00 -36.33
CA ALA A 15 30.85 23.95 -36.74
C ALA A 15 30.33 22.50 -36.94
N LEU A 16 29.19 22.23 -36.29
CA LEU A 16 28.04 21.40 -36.69
C LEU A 16 28.22 20.30 -37.76
N ALA A 17 28.02 19.04 -37.35
CA ALA A 17 27.29 18.07 -38.17
C ALA A 17 26.60 17.04 -37.27
N SER A 18 25.28 17.16 -37.22
CA SER A 18 24.33 16.20 -36.69
C SER A 18 24.44 14.84 -37.40
N LEU A 19 24.73 13.78 -36.65
CA LEU A 19 24.38 12.42 -37.05
C LEU A 19 23.46 11.85 -35.97
N GLY A 20 22.16 11.86 -36.28
CA GLY A 20 21.11 11.31 -35.46
C GLY A 20 21.29 9.81 -35.29
N ILE A 21 21.58 9.40 -34.04
CA ILE A 21 21.51 8.00 -33.63
C ILE A 21 20.03 7.69 -33.43
N SER A 22 19.40 7.15 -34.46
CA SER A 22 18.06 6.57 -34.40
C SER A 22 18.05 5.36 -33.45
N PRO A 23 17.21 5.29 -32.41
CA PRO A 23 17.01 4.04 -31.69
C PRO A 23 16.10 3.15 -32.53
N GLN A 24 16.69 2.19 -33.23
CA GLN A 24 15.96 1.11 -33.88
C GLN A 24 15.35 0.21 -32.79
N LEU A 25 14.12 0.54 -32.39
CA LEU A 25 13.29 -0.30 -31.54
C LEU A 25 13.03 -1.62 -32.28
N HIS A 26 13.73 -2.66 -31.90
CA HIS A 26 13.48 -4.02 -32.34
C HIS A 26 12.13 -4.47 -31.75
N SER A 27 11.07 -4.37 -32.55
CA SER A 27 9.74 -4.85 -32.21
C SER A 27 9.66 -6.37 -32.33
N TRP A 28 10.24 -7.07 -31.37
CA TRP A 28 10.05 -8.50 -31.22
C TRP A 28 8.72 -8.76 -30.51
N ARG A 29 7.63 -8.84 -31.28
CA ARG A 29 6.48 -9.69 -30.92
C ARG A 29 5.58 -9.92 -32.13
N ALA A 30 5.97 -10.87 -32.97
CA ALA A 30 5.02 -11.53 -33.85
C ALA A 30 3.97 -12.24 -32.98
N SER A 31 2.76 -11.70 -32.92
CA SER A 31 1.60 -12.37 -32.32
C SER A 31 0.63 -12.71 -33.44
N SER A 32 0.25 -13.98 -33.54
CA SER A 32 -0.68 -14.51 -34.56
C SER A 32 -2.15 -14.22 -34.22
N PHE A 33 -2.44 -13.19 -33.43
CA PHE A 33 -3.81 -12.92 -33.00
C PHE A 33 -4.54 -12.04 -34.02
N ARG A 34 -5.44 -12.62 -34.82
CA ARG A 34 -6.36 -11.92 -35.73
C ARG A 34 -7.63 -11.45 -34.99
N GLY A 35 -7.46 -10.76 -33.87
CA GLY A 35 -8.55 -10.09 -33.16
C GLY A 35 -8.72 -8.65 -33.64
N ILE A 36 -9.92 -8.09 -33.47
CA ILE A 36 -10.23 -6.67 -33.78
C ILE A 36 -9.21 -5.77 -33.06
N ARG A 37 -8.32 -5.17 -33.84
CA ARG A 37 -7.37 -4.17 -33.36
C ARG A 37 -8.15 -2.88 -33.17
N LEU A 38 -8.54 -2.59 -31.92
CA LEU A 38 -8.98 -1.26 -31.56
C LEU A 38 -7.77 -0.34 -31.73
N GLU A 39 -7.79 0.46 -32.79
CA GLU A 39 -6.85 1.56 -32.99
C GLU A 39 -6.88 2.43 -31.73
N THR A 40 -5.84 2.31 -30.90
CA THR A 40 -5.59 3.26 -29.82
C THR A 40 -5.11 4.54 -30.47
N GLY A 41 -6.05 5.30 -31.03
CA GLY A 41 -5.83 6.69 -31.42
C GLY A 41 -5.22 7.40 -30.22
N VAL A 42 -4.03 7.95 -30.43
CA VAL A 42 -3.32 8.80 -29.49
C VAL A 42 -4.25 9.95 -29.13
N ARG A 43 -4.95 9.83 -28.00
CA ARG A 43 -5.68 10.95 -27.41
C ARG A 43 -4.61 11.94 -27.01
N ALA A 44 -4.56 13.07 -27.72
CA ALA A 44 -3.79 14.24 -27.33
C ALA A 44 -4.03 14.48 -25.84
N ALA A 45 -2.94 14.54 -25.07
CA ALA A 45 -2.99 14.78 -23.65
C ALA A 45 -3.66 16.15 -23.41
N THR A 46 -4.93 16.14 -23.02
CA THR A 46 -5.51 17.30 -22.34
C THR A 46 -4.66 17.54 -21.11
N PRO A 47 -4.06 18.73 -20.92
CA PRO A 47 -3.34 19.01 -19.70
C PRO A 47 -4.30 18.79 -18.55
N LEU A 48 -3.93 17.88 -17.65
CA LEU A 48 -4.66 17.65 -16.41
C LEU A 48 -4.68 19.00 -15.71
N SER A 49 -5.82 19.68 -15.71
CA SER A 49 -6.02 20.86 -14.89
C SER A 49 -5.77 20.39 -13.46
N TYR A 50 -4.62 20.80 -12.91
CA TYR A 50 -4.30 20.62 -11.52
C TYR A 50 -5.39 21.39 -10.79
N ARG A 51 -6.43 20.67 -10.35
CA ARG A 51 -7.48 21.19 -9.48
C ARG A 51 -6.83 21.37 -8.11
N GLY A 52 -5.90 22.32 -8.03
CA GLY A 52 -5.33 22.86 -6.82
C GLY A 52 -6.38 23.73 -6.16
N GLY A 53 -7.40 23.08 -5.61
CA GLY A 53 -8.51 23.72 -4.92
C GLY A 53 -8.59 23.20 -3.49
N ALA A 54 -8.15 24.04 -2.54
CA ALA A 54 -8.62 24.06 -1.16
C ALA A 54 -8.62 22.73 -0.36
N SER A 55 -7.52 21.97 -0.37
CA SER A 55 -7.42 20.71 0.40
C SER A 55 -6.38 20.72 1.53
N GLY A 56 -5.66 21.83 1.76
CA GLY A 56 -4.59 21.93 2.76
C GLY A 56 -5.06 21.57 4.17
N GLY A 57 -6.19 22.14 4.62
CA GLY A 57 -6.78 21.84 5.94
C GLY A 57 -7.20 20.38 6.13
N ARG A 58 -7.72 19.73 5.07
CA ARG A 58 -8.15 18.33 5.13
C ARG A 58 -6.95 17.36 5.08
N MET A 59 -5.87 17.75 4.40
CA MET A 59 -4.63 16.98 4.40
C MET A 59 -3.93 17.00 5.76
N VAL A 60 -3.85 18.16 6.42
CA VAL A 60 -3.22 18.26 7.76
C VAL A 60 -3.97 17.47 8.82
N VAL A 61 -5.31 17.52 8.85
CA VAL A 61 -6.13 16.72 9.80
C VAL A 61 -5.95 15.22 9.57
N ASN A 62 -5.89 14.79 8.31
CA ASN A 62 -5.62 13.38 7.98
C ASN A 62 -4.19 12.96 8.36
N MET A 63 -3.23 13.88 8.34
CA MET A 63 -1.86 13.61 8.78
C MET A 63 -1.78 13.45 10.30
N ALA A 64 -2.43 14.34 11.07
CA ALA A 64 -2.46 14.25 12.53
C ALA A 64 -3.01 12.89 13.01
N LYS A 65 -4.17 12.47 12.47
CA LYS A 65 -4.77 11.16 12.79
C LYS A 65 -3.85 10.00 12.42
N ARG A 66 -3.13 10.11 11.30
CA ARG A 66 -2.17 9.08 10.87
C ARG A 66 -1.00 8.97 11.84
N GLU A 67 -0.49 10.09 12.34
CA GLU A 67 0.62 10.13 13.29
C GLU A 67 0.23 9.57 14.65
N GLU A 68 -0.95 9.91 15.15
CA GLU A 68 -1.56 9.32 16.35
C GLU A 68 -1.68 7.80 16.21
N GLU A 69 -2.28 7.31 15.11
CA GLU A 69 -2.39 5.88 14.83
C GLU A 69 -1.02 5.19 14.81
N MET A 70 0.02 5.84 14.28
CA MET A 70 1.38 5.27 14.28
C MET A 70 2.00 5.22 15.68
N LYS A 71 1.76 6.22 16.54
CA LYS A 71 2.20 6.22 17.93
C LYS A 71 1.52 5.09 18.71
N GLU A 72 0.21 4.91 18.54
CA GLU A 72 -0.55 3.81 19.14
C GLU A 72 0.00 2.44 18.74
N ILE A 73 0.25 2.23 17.44
CA ILE A 73 0.75 0.94 16.94
C ILE A 73 2.14 0.64 17.50
N ARG A 74 2.99 1.65 17.63
CA ARG A 74 4.34 1.49 18.20
C ARG A 74 4.33 1.19 19.69
N ALA A 75 3.32 1.67 20.42
CA ALA A 75 3.15 1.38 21.85
C ALA A 75 2.67 -0.06 22.12
N LYS A 76 1.94 -0.67 21.18
CA LYS A 76 1.39 -2.04 21.33
C LYS A 76 2.46 -3.13 21.29
N THR A 77 2.21 -4.24 21.98
CA THR A 77 3.09 -5.43 21.90
C THR A 77 2.93 -6.17 20.57
N ALA A 78 3.87 -7.07 20.23
CA ALA A 78 3.79 -7.82 18.97
C ALA A 78 2.60 -8.80 18.92
N GLU A 79 2.15 -9.28 20.09
CA GLU A 79 1.00 -10.17 20.24
C GLU A 79 -0.31 -9.41 20.04
N GLU A 80 -0.47 -8.27 20.70
CA GLU A 80 -1.60 -7.36 20.50
C GLU A 80 -1.74 -6.93 19.03
N ILE A 81 -0.61 -6.66 18.36
CA ILE A 81 -0.60 -6.35 16.92
C ILE A 81 -1.18 -7.53 16.11
N ASN A 82 -0.86 -8.78 16.44
CA ASN A 82 -1.38 -9.93 15.72
C ASN A 82 -2.88 -10.12 15.94
N GLU A 83 -3.33 -9.95 17.18
CA GLU A 83 -4.74 -10.07 17.55
C GLU A 83 -5.59 -9.00 16.85
N GLU A 84 -5.17 -7.74 16.91
CA GLU A 84 -5.90 -6.66 16.26
C GLU A 84 -5.88 -6.78 14.73
N VAL A 85 -4.82 -7.34 14.13
CA VAL A 85 -4.81 -7.67 12.69
C VAL A 85 -5.88 -8.70 12.35
N ILE A 86 -6.08 -9.71 13.20
CA ILE A 86 -7.12 -10.74 13.00
C ILE A 86 -8.50 -10.11 13.12
N ASP A 87 -8.70 -9.27 14.14
CA ASP A 87 -9.99 -8.64 14.41
C ASP A 87 -10.39 -7.66 13.29
N LEU A 88 -9.46 -6.80 12.85
CA LEU A 88 -9.68 -5.89 11.72
C LEU A 88 -9.97 -6.63 10.41
N LYS A 89 -9.37 -7.81 10.19
CA LYS A 89 -9.70 -8.66 9.04
C LYS A 89 -11.10 -9.26 9.15
N GLY A 90 -11.51 -9.66 10.35
CA GLY A 90 -12.87 -10.14 10.63
C GLY A 90 -13.92 -9.06 10.39
N GLU A 91 -13.67 -7.84 10.87
CA GLU A 91 -14.55 -6.70 10.60
C GLU A 91 -14.60 -6.35 9.11
N LEU A 92 -13.47 -6.47 8.38
CA LEU A 92 -13.44 -6.23 6.94
C LEU A 92 -14.31 -7.24 6.19
N LEU A 93 -14.39 -8.50 6.67
CA LEU A 93 -15.31 -9.49 6.12
C LEU A 93 -16.76 -9.07 6.36
N MET A 94 -17.11 -8.57 7.54
CA MET A 94 -18.47 -8.10 7.82
C MET A 94 -18.87 -6.92 6.93
N LEU A 95 -17.97 -5.96 6.71
CA LEU A 95 -18.22 -4.87 5.77
C LEU A 95 -18.46 -5.37 4.34
N ARG A 96 -17.77 -6.44 3.90
CA ARG A 96 -18.02 -7.06 2.59
C ARG A 96 -19.41 -7.69 2.53
N LEU A 97 -19.83 -8.39 3.59
CA LEU A 97 -21.15 -9.00 3.68
C LEU A 97 -22.27 -7.94 3.72
N GLN A 98 -22.08 -6.86 4.47
CA GLN A 98 -23.01 -5.71 4.47
C GLN A 98 -23.12 -5.08 3.09
N LYS A 99 -21.98 -4.91 2.40
CA LYS A 99 -21.94 -4.39 1.04
C LYS A 99 -22.70 -5.30 0.06
N SER A 100 -22.56 -6.62 0.16
CA SER A 100 -23.30 -7.55 -0.71
C SER A 100 -24.80 -7.58 -0.37
N ALA A 101 -25.16 -7.45 0.90
CA ALA A 101 -26.56 -7.34 1.34
C ALA A 101 -27.22 -6.00 0.93
N ARG A 102 -26.45 -5.07 0.35
CA ARG A 102 -26.89 -3.70 0.01
C ARG A 102 -27.38 -2.91 1.23
N ASN A 103 -26.87 -3.24 2.41
CA ASN A 103 -27.08 -2.45 3.62
C ASN A 103 -26.32 -1.12 3.50
N GLU A 104 -26.71 -0.14 4.29
CA GLU A 104 -25.97 1.11 4.40
C GLU A 104 -24.64 0.88 5.11
N PHE A 105 -23.53 1.26 4.46
CA PHE A 105 -22.19 1.19 5.04
C PHE A 105 -21.33 2.37 4.57
N LYS A 106 -20.31 2.70 5.36
CA LYS A 106 -19.33 3.75 5.01
C LYS A 106 -18.23 3.18 4.12
N SER A 107 -18.15 3.65 2.87
CA SER A 107 -17.14 3.18 1.89
C SER A 107 -15.70 3.52 2.29
N SER A 108 -15.50 4.58 3.09
CA SER A 108 -14.21 4.99 3.63
C SER A 108 -13.58 3.95 4.57
N GLU A 109 -14.39 3.17 5.30
CA GLU A 109 -13.92 2.20 6.27
C GLU A 109 -13.13 1.06 5.61
N PHE A 110 -13.53 0.64 4.40
CA PHE A 110 -12.77 -0.34 3.62
C PHE A 110 -11.32 0.09 3.42
N GLY A 111 -11.10 1.35 3.05
CA GLY A 111 -9.77 1.91 2.82
C GLY A 111 -9.01 2.11 4.13
N ARG A 112 -9.69 2.69 5.14
CA ARG A 112 -9.12 2.97 6.46
C ARG A 112 -8.62 1.70 7.13
N MET A 113 -9.44 0.66 7.21
CA MET A 113 -9.10 -0.61 7.84
C MET A 113 -7.95 -1.33 7.14
N ARG A 114 -7.96 -1.39 5.79
CA ARG A 114 -6.84 -1.97 5.02
C ARG A 114 -5.53 -1.21 5.27
N LYS A 115 -5.58 0.12 5.31
CA LYS A 115 -4.40 0.95 5.61
C LYS A 115 -3.92 0.77 7.05
N ARG A 116 -4.82 0.56 8.02
CA ARG A 116 -4.47 0.28 9.41
C ARG A 116 -3.76 -1.07 9.56
N ILE A 117 -4.31 -2.13 8.96
CA ILE A 117 -3.67 -3.46 8.90
C ILE A 117 -2.27 -3.37 8.28
N ALA A 118 -2.13 -2.64 7.17
CA ALA A 118 -0.84 -2.48 6.51
C ALA A 118 0.21 -1.84 7.43
N ARG A 119 -0.15 -0.75 8.14
CA ARG A 119 0.76 -0.08 9.08
C ARG A 119 1.18 -0.97 10.23
N MET A 120 0.25 -1.73 10.81
CA MET A 120 0.55 -2.71 11.87
C MET A 120 1.56 -3.77 11.41
N LEU A 121 1.38 -4.31 10.20
CA LEU A 121 2.31 -5.29 9.63
C LEU A 121 3.67 -4.68 9.31
N THR A 122 3.73 -3.39 8.93
CA THR A 122 4.99 -2.67 8.76
C THR A 122 5.74 -2.56 10.09
N VAL A 123 5.09 -2.11 11.16
CA VAL A 123 5.73 -1.99 12.48
C VAL A 123 6.20 -3.34 13.01
N LYS A 124 5.39 -4.40 12.83
CA LYS A 124 5.82 -5.76 13.14
C LYS A 124 7.09 -6.15 12.38
N ARG A 125 7.17 -5.82 11.09
CA ARG A 125 8.34 -6.15 10.26
C ARG A 125 9.57 -5.30 10.63
N GLU A 126 9.38 -4.05 11.04
CA GLU A 126 10.46 -3.20 11.57
C GLU A 126 11.09 -3.85 12.81
N ARG A 127 10.28 -4.32 13.76
CA ARG A 127 10.76 -5.05 14.95
C ARG A 127 11.51 -6.34 14.60
N GLU A 128 10.99 -7.13 13.67
CA GLU A 128 11.71 -8.34 13.20
C GLU A 128 13.08 -7.99 12.57
N ILE A 129 13.23 -6.82 11.97
CA ILE A 129 14.51 -6.36 11.41
C ILE A 129 15.46 -5.92 12.52
N GLU A 130 14.97 -5.23 13.54
CA GLU A 130 15.73 -4.85 14.74
C GLU A 130 16.26 -6.09 15.49
N GLU A 131 15.46 -7.16 15.57
CA GLU A 131 15.86 -8.46 16.11
C GLU A 131 16.88 -9.22 15.22
N GLY A 132 17.17 -8.72 14.02
CA GLY A 132 18.10 -9.35 13.09
C GLY A 132 17.53 -10.53 12.30
N ILE A 133 16.20 -10.67 12.20
CA ILE A 133 15.58 -11.80 11.50
C ILE A 133 15.66 -11.62 9.97
N ASN A 134 16.41 -12.53 9.35
CA ASN A 134 16.52 -12.64 7.90
C ASN A 134 15.16 -12.84 7.20
N LYS A 135 15.04 -12.33 5.96
CA LYS A 135 13.81 -12.39 5.15
C LYS A 135 13.28 -13.81 4.90
N ARG A 136 14.16 -14.82 4.92
CA ARG A 136 13.75 -16.24 4.76
C ARG A 136 13.12 -16.78 6.04
N LEU A 137 13.69 -16.46 7.20
CA LEU A 137 13.19 -16.89 8.51
C LEU A 137 11.84 -16.23 8.81
N SER A 138 11.73 -14.92 8.57
CA SER A 138 10.47 -14.17 8.71
C SER A 138 9.32 -14.81 7.92
N ARG A 139 9.56 -15.20 6.65
CA ARG A 139 8.54 -15.92 5.85
C ARG A 139 8.16 -17.28 6.40
N LYS A 140 9.10 -18.03 6.99
CA LYS A 140 8.80 -19.33 7.64
C LYS A 140 7.93 -19.12 8.86
N LEU A 141 8.25 -18.12 9.70
CA LEU A 141 7.47 -17.74 10.87
C LEU A 141 6.07 -17.24 10.47
N ASP A 142 5.95 -16.37 9.47
CA ASP A 142 4.67 -15.86 8.97
C ASP A 142 3.78 -16.99 8.41
N ARG A 143 4.35 -17.95 7.68
CA ARG A 143 3.61 -19.14 7.23
C ARG A 143 3.14 -20.01 8.39
N LYS A 144 4.00 -20.24 9.39
CA LYS A 144 3.66 -21.02 10.60
C LYS A 144 2.52 -20.34 11.37
N TRP A 145 2.62 -19.03 11.56
CA TRP A 145 1.60 -18.21 12.21
C TRP A 145 0.28 -18.25 11.43
N LYS A 146 0.29 -18.02 10.12
CA LYS A 146 -0.92 -18.09 9.29
C LYS A 146 -1.62 -19.45 9.36
N LYS A 147 -0.85 -20.54 9.48
CA LYS A 147 -1.39 -21.89 9.64
C LYS A 147 -2.01 -22.11 11.03
N SER A 148 -1.52 -21.43 12.08
CA SER A 148 -2.06 -21.56 13.45
C SER A 148 -3.26 -20.65 13.73
N ILE A 149 -3.67 -19.77 12.81
CA ILE A 149 -4.81 -18.88 13.03
C ILE A 149 -6.10 -19.71 13.05
N VAL A 150 -6.77 -19.70 14.21
CA VAL A 150 -8.14 -20.21 14.36
C VAL A 150 -9.11 -19.07 14.00
N VAL A 151 -10.06 -19.36 13.11
CA VAL A 151 -11.08 -18.38 12.70
C VAL A 151 -12.02 -18.12 13.87
N ARG A 152 -12.15 -16.85 14.23
CA ARG A 152 -12.95 -16.40 15.36
C ARG A 152 -13.90 -15.28 14.92
N PRO A 153 -15.13 -15.19 15.47
CA PRO A 153 -16.05 -14.12 15.09
C PRO A 153 -15.48 -12.75 15.50
N PRO A 154 -15.67 -11.69 14.69
CA PRO A 154 -15.13 -10.37 14.97
C PRO A 154 -15.74 -9.79 16.25
N PRO A 155 -14.98 -8.94 16.99
CA PRO A 155 -15.38 -8.44 18.29
C PRO A 155 -16.69 -7.64 18.25
N SER A 156 -16.95 -6.90 17.16
CA SER A 156 -18.20 -6.17 16.97
C SER A 156 -19.45 -7.06 16.94
N LEU A 157 -19.34 -8.30 16.46
CA LEU A 157 -20.44 -9.26 16.52
C LEU A 157 -20.57 -9.89 17.90
N ARG A 158 -19.45 -10.21 18.55
CA ARG A 158 -19.45 -10.77 19.90
C ARG A 158 -20.15 -9.85 20.89
N LYS A 159 -19.81 -8.56 20.87
CA LYS A 159 -20.44 -7.55 21.74
C LYS A 159 -21.96 -7.50 21.54
N LYS A 160 -22.43 -7.49 20.28
CA LYS A 160 -23.87 -7.51 19.97
C LYS A 160 -24.56 -8.79 20.47
N GLN A 161 -23.90 -9.94 20.36
CA GLN A 161 -24.45 -11.21 20.84
C GLN A 161 -24.48 -11.26 22.37
N GLU A 162 -23.47 -10.73 23.04
CA GLU A 162 -23.40 -10.64 24.51
C GLU A 162 -24.50 -9.71 25.05
N GLU A 163 -24.69 -8.55 24.44
CA GLU A 163 -25.77 -7.61 24.77
C GLU A 163 -27.17 -8.24 24.59
N GLN A 164 -27.38 -8.97 23.50
CA GLN A 164 -28.64 -9.67 23.25
C GLN A 164 -28.91 -10.77 24.28
N LYS A 165 -27.89 -11.57 24.62
CA LYS A 165 -28.00 -12.61 25.65
C LYS A 165 -28.27 -12.04 27.03
N ALA A 166 -27.63 -10.91 27.38
CA ALA A 166 -27.89 -10.22 28.64
C ALA A 166 -29.34 -9.70 28.70
N ALA A 167 -29.83 -9.10 27.62
CA ALA A 167 -31.21 -8.62 27.54
C ALA A 167 -32.24 -9.75 27.57
N GLU A 168 -31.93 -10.94 27.04
CA GLU A 168 -32.79 -12.13 27.12
C GLU A 168 -32.78 -12.74 28.53
N ALA A 169 -31.65 -12.74 29.22
CA ALA A 169 -31.54 -13.18 30.61
C ALA A 169 -32.34 -12.27 31.56
N GLU A 170 -32.29 -10.95 31.35
CA GLU A 170 -33.08 -9.99 32.12
C GLU A 170 -34.59 -10.08 31.84
N LYS A 171 -35.00 -10.47 30.62
CA LYS A 171 -36.41 -10.67 30.27
C LYS A 171 -36.99 -12.01 30.74
N SER A 172 -36.14 -12.94 31.18
CA SER A 172 -36.53 -14.27 31.64
C SER A 172 -36.39 -14.47 33.15
N SER A 173 -35.94 -13.45 33.88
CA SER A 173 -36.07 -13.33 35.35
C SER A 173 -37.25 -12.43 35.72
#